data_AF-A0A420M7Q2-F1
#
_entry.id   AF-A0A420M7Q2-F1
#
_cell.length_a   1.000
_cell.length_b   1.000
_cell.length_c   1.000
_cell.angle_alpha   90.00
_cell.angle_beta   90.00
_cell.angle_gamma   90.00
#
_symmetry.space_group_name_H-M   'P 1'
#
loop_
_entity.id
_entity.type
_entity.pdbx_description
1 polymer ?
#
loop_
_entity_poly.entity_id
_entity_poly.type
_entity_poly.pdbx_seq_one_letter_code
_entity_poly.pdbx_strand_id
1 'polypeptide(L)'
;MPPLQTASKKETADAFLRWARSLNPLTIVVYSDGSLSSEGAASYGFTIHQDNLPILNGSGRLGPAEVFDAEATGALEGLKAALNMRESVTRNIIICLDNLAAATCLRGTPSDSSQDVFLEFKALAASHGSTQVRWIPGHTDIPGNEQADKRAKAASSLAEPEGAQPTLAYLRRIARQKPKEAFEMWWSTAAPEQYKRLNRKATTGCPPELSLPRAALHHLLAARSLHGDFAAYHERFDHSDARLV
;
A
#
# COMPACT_ATOMS: atom_id res chain seq x y z
N MET A 1 -12.04 20.24 1.77
CA MET A 1 -12.70 18.97 1.36
C MET A 1 -13.04 18.18 2.62
N PRO A 2 -14.23 17.57 2.74
CA PRO A 2 -14.55 16.74 3.89
C PRO A 2 -13.67 15.47 3.92
N PRO A 3 -13.30 14.96 5.11
CA PRO A 3 -12.51 13.73 5.26
C PRO A 3 -13.27 12.53 4.70
N LEU A 4 -12.54 11.64 4.00
CA LEU A 4 -13.10 10.49 3.28
C LEU A 4 -13.50 9.32 4.21
N GLN A 5 -13.14 9.35 5.49
CA GLN A 5 -13.47 8.30 6.45
C GLN A 5 -13.87 8.89 7.81
N THR A 6 -15.15 8.76 8.18
CA THR A 6 -15.69 9.22 9.48
C THR A 6 -16.51 8.16 10.21
N ALA A 7 -16.67 6.96 9.63
CA ALA A 7 -17.49 5.85 10.15
C ALA A 7 -16.74 4.51 10.06
N SER A 8 -17.29 3.45 10.67
CA SER A 8 -16.71 2.11 10.56
C SER A 8 -16.76 1.59 9.11
N LYS A 9 -15.83 0.69 8.74
CA LYS A 9 -15.77 0.11 7.39
C LYS A 9 -17.08 -0.57 6.98
N LYS A 10 -17.73 -1.28 7.91
CA LYS A 10 -19.00 -1.97 7.68
C LYS A 10 -20.16 -1.01 7.42
N GLU A 11 -20.31 0.02 8.23
CA GLU A 11 -21.35 1.05 8.02
C GLU A 11 -21.14 1.79 6.69
N THR A 12 -19.88 2.04 6.33
CA THR A 12 -19.52 2.66 5.06
C THR A 12 -19.89 1.75 3.88
N ALA A 13 -19.68 0.45 4.01
CA ALA A 13 -20.06 -0.54 2.99
C ALA A 13 -21.59 -0.63 2.82
N ASP A 14 -22.34 -0.68 3.94
CA ASP A 14 -23.80 -0.70 3.91
C ASP A 14 -24.39 0.58 3.32
N ALA A 15 -23.78 1.74 3.64
CA ALA A 15 -24.14 3.02 3.03
C ALA A 15 -23.84 3.02 1.52
N PHE A 16 -22.69 2.48 1.12
CA PHE A 16 -22.33 2.34 -0.29
C PHE A 16 -23.31 1.44 -1.05
N LEU A 17 -23.66 0.26 -0.52
CA LEU A 17 -24.59 -0.67 -1.17
C LEU A 17 -25.99 -0.07 -1.32
N ARG A 18 -26.48 0.66 -0.31
CA ARG A 18 -27.75 1.41 -0.41
C ARG A 18 -27.69 2.49 -1.48
N TRP A 19 -26.59 3.23 -1.53
CA TRP A 19 -26.35 4.25 -2.55
C TRP A 19 -26.27 3.64 -3.96
N ALA A 20 -25.55 2.53 -4.13
CA ALA A 20 -25.41 1.83 -5.41
C ALA A 20 -26.78 1.34 -5.95
N ARG A 21 -27.67 0.87 -5.06
CA ARG A 21 -29.05 0.50 -5.41
C ARG A 21 -29.94 1.69 -5.79
N SER A 22 -29.60 2.90 -5.38
CA SER A 22 -30.34 4.12 -5.73
C SER A 22 -29.87 4.78 -7.03
N LEU A 23 -28.82 4.25 -7.67
CA LEU A 23 -28.32 4.78 -8.93
C LEU A 23 -29.33 4.56 -10.06
N ASN A 24 -29.28 5.43 -11.07
CA ASN A 24 -30.02 5.19 -12.31
C ASN A 24 -29.54 3.85 -12.91
N PRO A 25 -30.43 2.94 -13.35
CA PRO A 25 -30.06 1.65 -13.94
C PRO A 25 -29.11 1.73 -15.15
N LEU A 26 -29.06 2.88 -15.82
CA LEU A 26 -28.13 3.15 -16.93
C LEU A 26 -26.74 3.64 -16.47
N THR A 27 -26.54 3.86 -15.16
CA THR A 27 -25.25 4.25 -14.60
C THR A 27 -24.28 3.08 -14.71
N ILE A 28 -23.10 3.34 -15.26
CA ILE A 28 -22.02 2.37 -15.33
C ILE A 28 -21.18 2.53 -14.06
N VAL A 29 -20.99 1.43 -13.33
CA VAL A 29 -20.12 1.39 -12.15
C VAL A 29 -18.94 0.49 -12.45
N VAL A 30 -17.75 1.06 -12.49
CA VAL A 30 -16.49 0.34 -12.66
C VAL A 30 -15.88 0.15 -11.28
N TYR A 31 -15.59 -1.08 -10.90
CA TYR A 31 -14.79 -1.40 -9.73
C TYR A 31 -13.40 -1.79 -10.18
N SER A 32 -12.37 -1.22 -9.57
CA SER A 32 -10.97 -1.56 -9.82
C SER A 32 -10.25 -1.87 -8.53
N ASP A 33 -9.27 -2.76 -8.61
CA ASP A 33 -8.40 -3.13 -7.49
C ASP A 33 -6.99 -3.49 -7.99
N GLY A 34 -6.00 -3.37 -7.11
CA GLY A 34 -4.61 -3.76 -7.33
C GLY A 34 -4.14 -4.82 -6.34
N SER A 35 -3.38 -5.78 -6.82
CA SER A 35 -2.80 -6.85 -6.01
C SER A 35 -1.29 -6.88 -6.15
N LEU A 36 -0.61 -7.37 -5.12
CA LEU A 36 0.81 -7.70 -5.13
C LEU A 36 0.99 -9.12 -4.61
N SER A 37 1.56 -10.01 -5.42
CA SER A 37 1.82 -11.39 -5.00
C SER A 37 2.96 -11.49 -3.99
N SER A 38 3.12 -12.67 -3.36
CA SER A 38 4.25 -12.98 -2.48
C SER A 38 5.62 -12.84 -3.17
N GLU A 39 5.65 -13.05 -4.48
CA GLU A 39 6.83 -12.93 -5.34
C GLU A 39 7.06 -11.49 -5.83
N GLY A 40 6.20 -10.55 -5.42
CA GLY A 40 6.28 -9.14 -5.82
C GLY A 40 5.73 -8.84 -7.20
N ALA A 41 4.86 -9.71 -7.76
CA ALA A 41 4.19 -9.44 -9.02
C ALA A 41 2.97 -8.54 -8.79
N ALA A 42 3.06 -7.29 -9.28
CA ALA A 42 1.97 -6.33 -9.23
C ALA A 42 1.00 -6.52 -10.40
N SER A 43 -0.30 -6.51 -10.11
CA SER A 43 -1.35 -6.73 -11.10
C SER A 43 -2.62 -5.97 -10.75
N TYR A 44 -3.41 -5.66 -11.77
CA TYR A 44 -4.69 -4.98 -11.60
C TYR A 44 -5.84 -5.84 -12.09
N GLY A 45 -7.02 -5.55 -11.57
CA GLY A 45 -8.28 -6.13 -12.02
C GLY A 45 -9.36 -5.07 -12.01
N PHE A 46 -10.30 -5.18 -12.95
CA PHE A 46 -11.51 -4.38 -12.93
C PHE A 46 -12.73 -5.17 -13.35
N THR A 47 -13.90 -4.73 -12.89
CA THR A 47 -15.19 -5.22 -13.33
C THR A 47 -16.13 -4.04 -13.56
N ILE A 48 -16.89 -4.11 -14.63
CA ILE A 48 -17.90 -3.13 -15.00
C ILE A 48 -19.25 -3.72 -14.65
N HIS A 49 -20.06 -2.94 -13.96
CA HIS A 49 -21.43 -3.28 -13.59
C HIS A 49 -22.40 -2.26 -14.16
N GLN A 50 -23.57 -2.74 -14.55
CA GLN A 50 -24.74 -1.91 -14.88
C GLN A 50 -25.95 -2.55 -14.19
N ASP A 51 -26.77 -1.73 -13.53
CA ASP A 51 -27.90 -2.22 -12.71
C ASP A 51 -27.50 -3.33 -11.71
N ASN A 52 -26.35 -3.13 -11.04
CA ASN A 52 -25.71 -4.09 -10.12
C ASN A 52 -25.28 -5.44 -10.74
N LEU A 53 -25.49 -5.67 -12.02
CA LEU A 53 -25.06 -6.89 -12.72
C LEU A 53 -23.70 -6.69 -13.38
N PRO A 54 -22.76 -7.64 -13.26
CA PRO A 54 -21.49 -7.58 -13.97
C PRO A 54 -21.70 -7.77 -15.46
N ILE A 55 -21.12 -6.89 -16.28
CA ILE A 55 -21.28 -6.90 -17.75
C ILE A 55 -19.97 -7.16 -18.49
N LEU A 56 -18.86 -6.68 -17.94
CA LEU A 56 -17.53 -6.81 -18.52
C LEU A 56 -16.50 -6.82 -17.41
N ASN A 57 -15.38 -7.49 -17.62
CA ASN A 57 -14.24 -7.44 -16.72
C ASN A 57 -12.94 -7.51 -17.51
N GLY A 58 -11.86 -7.14 -16.86
CA GLY A 58 -10.52 -7.23 -17.41
C GLY A 58 -9.49 -7.23 -16.29
N SER A 59 -8.27 -7.60 -16.63
CA SER A 59 -7.13 -7.61 -15.72
C SER A 59 -5.83 -7.66 -16.49
N GLY A 60 -4.74 -7.34 -15.81
CA GLY A 60 -3.41 -7.37 -16.39
C GLY A 60 -2.33 -7.36 -15.32
N ARG A 61 -1.13 -7.76 -15.73
CA ARG A 61 0.07 -7.68 -14.91
C ARG A 61 0.88 -6.45 -15.30
N LEU A 62 1.46 -5.77 -14.32
CA LEU A 62 2.40 -4.68 -14.54
C LEU A 62 3.82 -5.24 -14.58
N GLY A 63 4.76 -4.42 -15.06
CA GLY A 63 6.17 -4.58 -14.71
C GLY A 63 6.41 -4.40 -13.20
N PRO A 64 7.68 -4.22 -12.78
CA PRO A 64 8.00 -4.02 -11.37
C PRO A 64 7.32 -2.75 -10.83
N ALA A 65 6.27 -2.93 -10.04
CA ALA A 65 5.39 -1.86 -9.59
C ALA A 65 4.89 -2.11 -8.16
N GLU A 66 4.27 -1.11 -7.55
CA GLU A 66 3.60 -1.25 -6.26
C GLU A 66 2.08 -1.37 -6.44
N VAL A 67 1.37 -1.85 -5.41
CA VAL A 67 -0.11 -1.94 -5.41
C VAL A 67 -0.75 -0.60 -5.81
N PHE A 68 -0.19 0.52 -5.35
CA PHE A 68 -0.66 1.86 -5.71
C PHE A 68 -0.66 2.12 -7.22
N ASP A 69 0.36 1.65 -7.93
CA ASP A 69 0.48 1.83 -9.38
C ASP A 69 -0.51 0.92 -10.12
N ALA A 70 -0.70 -0.31 -9.62
CA ALA A 70 -1.66 -1.26 -10.15
C ALA A 70 -3.11 -0.75 -10.00
N GLU A 71 -3.45 -0.17 -8.84
CA GLU A 71 -4.75 0.47 -8.58
C GLU A 71 -5.07 1.59 -9.59
N ALA A 72 -4.09 2.48 -9.83
CA ALA A 72 -4.23 3.54 -10.81
C ALA A 72 -4.45 2.99 -12.23
N THR A 73 -3.69 1.95 -12.58
CA THR A 73 -3.78 1.29 -13.89
C THR A 73 -5.13 0.58 -14.06
N GLY A 74 -5.61 -0.12 -13.03
CA GLY A 74 -6.91 -0.77 -13.04
C GLY A 74 -8.07 0.21 -13.22
N ALA A 75 -8.00 1.37 -12.57
CA ALA A 75 -8.97 2.44 -12.74
C ALA A 75 -8.98 3.01 -14.17
N LEU A 76 -7.79 3.22 -14.75
CA LEU A 76 -7.63 3.69 -16.13
C LEU A 76 -8.16 2.69 -17.16
N GLU A 77 -7.75 1.43 -17.06
CA GLU A 77 -8.16 0.39 -17.99
C GLU A 77 -9.66 0.10 -17.87
N GLY A 78 -10.20 0.14 -16.65
CA GLY A 78 -11.64 0.07 -16.41
C GLY A 78 -12.41 1.24 -17.03
N LEU A 79 -11.88 2.48 -16.95
CA LEU A 79 -12.48 3.65 -17.61
C LEU A 79 -12.42 3.52 -19.14
N LYS A 80 -11.27 3.14 -19.71
CA LYS A 80 -11.13 2.90 -21.16
C LYS A 80 -12.13 1.85 -21.65
N ALA A 81 -12.25 0.75 -20.93
CA ALA A 81 -13.21 -0.31 -21.24
C ALA A 81 -14.67 0.18 -21.16
N ALA A 82 -15.01 1.00 -20.16
CA ALA A 82 -16.33 1.61 -20.05
C ALA A 82 -16.63 2.59 -21.20
N LEU A 83 -15.65 3.43 -21.58
CA LEU A 83 -15.79 4.39 -22.68
C LEU A 83 -15.96 3.71 -24.04
N ASN A 84 -15.34 2.55 -24.25
CA ASN A 84 -15.48 1.77 -25.49
C ASN A 84 -16.86 1.10 -25.66
N MET A 85 -17.74 1.15 -24.66
CA MET A 85 -19.10 0.64 -24.79
C MET A 85 -19.96 1.58 -25.65
N ARG A 86 -20.76 1.02 -26.57
CA ARG A 86 -21.51 1.77 -27.62
C ARG A 86 -22.43 2.89 -27.10
N GLU A 87 -22.81 2.85 -25.83
CA GLU A 87 -23.78 3.75 -25.20
C GLU A 87 -23.16 4.54 -24.03
N SER A 88 -21.84 4.54 -23.89
CA SER A 88 -21.11 5.18 -22.79
C SER A 88 -21.20 6.71 -22.81
N VAL A 89 -21.37 7.30 -24.00
CA VAL A 89 -21.33 8.75 -24.25
C VAL A 89 -22.42 9.51 -23.48
N THR A 90 -23.57 8.88 -23.23
CA THR A 90 -24.71 9.51 -22.53
C THR A 90 -24.87 9.02 -21.09
N ARG A 91 -23.99 8.14 -20.62
CA ARG A 91 -24.10 7.48 -19.32
C ARG A 91 -23.14 8.09 -18.31
N ASN A 92 -23.59 8.17 -17.06
CA ASN A 92 -22.71 8.46 -15.94
C ASN A 92 -21.80 7.25 -15.70
N ILE A 93 -20.51 7.50 -15.57
CA ILE A 93 -19.50 6.48 -15.22
C ILE A 93 -19.01 6.77 -13.81
N ILE A 94 -19.05 5.77 -12.94
CA ILE A 94 -18.52 5.88 -11.58
C ILE A 94 -17.41 4.86 -11.40
N ILE A 95 -16.20 5.35 -11.12
CA ILE A 95 -15.01 4.56 -10.84
C ILE A 95 -14.89 4.38 -9.32
N CYS A 96 -14.95 3.14 -8.86
CA CYS A 96 -14.87 2.72 -7.48
C CYS A 96 -13.55 1.99 -7.22
N LEU A 97 -12.81 2.43 -6.21
CA LEU A 97 -11.56 1.79 -5.76
C LEU A 97 -11.39 1.94 -4.25
N ASP A 98 -10.70 1.00 -3.62
CA ASP A 98 -10.56 0.97 -2.16
C ASP A 98 -9.22 1.53 -1.64
N ASN A 99 -8.28 1.83 -2.53
CA ASN A 99 -7.09 2.59 -2.21
C ASN A 99 -7.37 4.10 -2.19
N LEU A 100 -7.44 4.65 -0.97
CA LEU A 100 -7.69 6.06 -0.73
C LEU A 100 -6.66 6.99 -1.37
N ALA A 101 -5.38 6.59 -1.39
CA ALA A 101 -4.32 7.40 -1.99
C ALA A 101 -4.48 7.47 -3.51
N ALA A 102 -4.76 6.34 -4.15
CA ALA A 102 -5.01 6.30 -5.59
C ALA A 102 -6.27 7.09 -5.96
N ALA A 103 -7.36 6.95 -5.20
CA ALA A 103 -8.60 7.70 -5.40
C ALA A 103 -8.39 9.22 -5.27
N THR A 104 -7.55 9.63 -4.31
CA THR A 104 -7.18 11.03 -4.12
C THR A 104 -6.38 11.55 -5.32
N CYS A 105 -5.43 10.75 -5.84
CA CYS A 105 -4.63 11.14 -7.00
C CYS A 105 -5.46 11.25 -8.29
N LEU A 106 -6.43 10.33 -8.49
CA LEU A 106 -7.36 10.39 -9.63
C LEU A 106 -8.27 11.63 -9.59
N ARG A 107 -8.70 12.06 -8.40
CA ARG A 107 -9.55 13.25 -8.21
C ARG A 107 -8.78 14.58 -8.19
N GLY A 108 -7.54 14.57 -7.71
CA GLY A 108 -6.81 15.77 -7.32
C GLY A 108 -5.51 15.94 -8.10
N THR A 109 -4.38 16.02 -7.39
CA THR A 109 -3.05 16.13 -8.00
C THR A 109 -2.50 14.74 -8.33
N PRO A 110 -1.98 14.50 -9.55
CA PRO A 110 -1.30 13.24 -9.89
C PRO A 110 -0.12 12.96 -8.94
N SER A 111 0.14 11.68 -8.67
CA SER A 111 1.38 11.25 -8.00
C SER A 111 2.57 11.36 -8.96
N ASP A 112 3.79 11.39 -8.43
CA ASP A 112 5.02 11.24 -9.23
C ASP A 112 5.14 9.83 -9.83
N SER A 113 4.61 8.82 -9.14
CA SER A 113 4.59 7.43 -9.66
C SER A 113 3.36 7.23 -10.52
N SER A 114 3.55 6.57 -11.68
CA SER A 114 2.51 6.35 -12.69
C SER A 114 1.77 7.64 -13.07
N GLN A 115 2.51 8.75 -13.17
CA GLN A 115 1.96 10.06 -13.45
C GLN A 115 1.21 10.10 -14.78
N ASP A 116 1.76 9.44 -15.80
CA ASP A 116 1.16 9.23 -17.11
C ASP A 116 -0.23 8.58 -17.01
N VAL A 117 -0.36 7.51 -16.20
CA VAL A 117 -1.64 6.83 -15.95
C VAL A 117 -2.68 7.79 -15.34
N PHE A 118 -2.29 8.57 -14.32
CA PHE A 118 -3.18 9.54 -13.69
C PHE A 118 -3.58 10.70 -14.63
N LEU A 119 -2.64 11.17 -15.45
CA LEU A 119 -2.90 12.23 -16.42
C LEU A 119 -3.82 11.76 -17.55
N GLU A 120 -3.58 10.56 -18.07
CA GLU A 120 -4.43 9.95 -19.09
C GLU A 120 -5.85 9.73 -18.56
N PHE A 121 -5.99 9.18 -17.34
CA PHE A 121 -7.29 9.00 -16.69
C PHE A 121 -8.05 10.32 -16.62
N LYS A 122 -7.39 11.39 -16.18
CA LYS A 122 -8.02 12.72 -16.05
C LYS A 122 -8.42 13.29 -17.40
N ALA A 123 -7.58 13.14 -18.42
CA ALA A 123 -7.91 13.59 -19.77
C ALA A 123 -9.16 12.88 -20.30
N LEU A 124 -9.25 11.55 -20.12
CA LEU A 124 -10.42 10.76 -20.53
C LEU A 124 -11.67 11.13 -19.72
N ALA A 125 -11.55 11.22 -18.39
CA ALA A 125 -12.65 11.61 -17.52
C ALA A 125 -13.18 13.02 -17.84
N ALA A 126 -12.28 13.97 -18.12
CA ALA A 126 -12.64 15.33 -18.51
C ALA A 126 -13.29 15.37 -19.90
N SER A 127 -12.78 14.60 -20.86
CA SER A 127 -13.36 14.50 -22.21
C SER A 127 -14.75 13.87 -22.20
N HIS A 128 -15.01 12.93 -21.28
CA HIS A 128 -16.35 12.33 -21.11
C HIS A 128 -17.31 13.27 -20.37
N GLY A 129 -16.83 14.03 -19.39
CA GLY A 129 -17.59 15.05 -18.66
C GLY A 129 -18.58 14.52 -17.62
N SER A 130 -18.89 13.22 -17.63
CA SER A 130 -19.82 12.56 -16.68
C SER A 130 -19.16 11.36 -15.96
N THR A 131 -17.86 11.46 -15.70
CA THR A 131 -17.08 10.47 -14.96
C THR A 131 -16.83 10.95 -13.52
N GLN A 132 -17.12 10.11 -12.54
CA GLN A 132 -16.89 10.38 -11.12
C GLN A 132 -16.00 9.31 -10.49
N VAL A 133 -15.13 9.70 -9.58
CA VAL A 133 -14.31 8.78 -8.79
C VAL A 133 -14.83 8.73 -7.37
N ARG A 134 -15.05 7.52 -6.85
CA ARG A 134 -15.55 7.25 -5.52
C ARG A 134 -14.64 6.26 -4.80
N TRP A 135 -14.23 6.62 -3.60
CA TRP A 135 -13.57 5.67 -2.71
C TRP A 135 -14.61 4.75 -2.06
N ILE A 136 -14.28 3.47 -1.92
CA ILE A 136 -15.09 2.47 -1.23
C ILE A 136 -14.26 1.75 -0.16
N PRO A 137 -14.87 1.23 0.92
CA PRO A 137 -14.13 0.47 1.90
C PRO A 137 -13.68 -0.87 1.31
N GLY A 138 -12.40 -1.19 1.46
CA GLY A 138 -11.83 -2.48 1.07
C GLY A 138 -12.07 -3.58 2.11
N HIS A 139 -12.19 -4.81 1.62
CA HIS A 139 -12.46 -6.04 2.38
C HIS A 139 -13.76 -5.98 3.21
N THR A 140 -14.84 -5.54 2.59
CA THR A 140 -16.17 -5.42 3.23
C THR A 140 -17.29 -6.02 2.40
N ASP A 141 -17.00 -7.10 1.66
CA ASP A 141 -17.98 -7.88 0.91
C ASP A 141 -18.79 -7.09 -0.13
N ILE A 142 -18.23 -5.99 -0.66
CA ILE A 142 -18.83 -5.25 -1.78
C ILE A 142 -18.64 -6.11 -3.04
N PRO A 143 -19.70 -6.66 -3.67
CA PRO A 143 -19.54 -7.70 -4.69
C PRO A 143 -18.70 -7.28 -5.90
N GLY A 144 -18.80 -6.00 -6.31
CA GLY A 144 -17.99 -5.45 -7.39
C GLY A 144 -16.49 -5.38 -7.03
N ASN A 145 -16.18 -4.92 -5.81
CA ASN A 145 -14.79 -4.84 -5.34
C ASN A 145 -14.16 -6.22 -5.20
N GLU A 146 -14.87 -7.16 -4.57
CA GLU A 146 -14.39 -8.54 -4.39
C GLU A 146 -14.16 -9.26 -5.73
N GLN A 147 -14.92 -8.90 -6.78
CA GLN A 147 -14.66 -9.39 -8.12
C GLN A 147 -13.41 -8.76 -8.74
N ALA A 148 -13.21 -7.45 -8.58
CA ALA A 148 -12.00 -6.77 -9.03
C ALA A 148 -10.74 -7.32 -8.33
N ASP A 149 -10.78 -7.53 -7.01
CA ASP A 149 -9.72 -8.17 -6.20
C ASP A 149 -9.36 -9.55 -6.75
N LYS A 150 -10.36 -10.41 -6.98
CA LYS A 150 -10.15 -11.75 -7.55
C LYS A 150 -9.50 -11.68 -8.94
N ARG A 151 -9.89 -10.71 -9.76
CA ARG A 151 -9.30 -10.49 -11.09
C ARG A 151 -7.86 -10.02 -10.98
N ALA A 152 -7.56 -9.10 -10.08
CA ALA A 152 -6.22 -8.60 -9.82
C ALA A 152 -5.30 -9.74 -9.34
N LYS A 153 -5.74 -10.51 -8.35
CA LYS A 153 -4.99 -11.67 -7.82
C LYS A 153 -4.70 -12.72 -8.90
N ALA A 154 -5.71 -13.08 -9.70
CA ALA A 154 -5.51 -14.03 -10.80
C ALA A 154 -4.51 -13.53 -11.85
N ALA A 155 -4.49 -12.22 -12.11
CA ALA A 155 -3.58 -11.62 -13.09
C ALA A 155 -2.12 -11.60 -12.64
N SER A 156 -1.82 -11.76 -11.34
CA SER A 156 -0.43 -11.82 -10.85
C SER A 156 0.37 -12.99 -11.45
N SER A 157 -0.32 -14.06 -11.85
CA SER A 157 0.27 -15.24 -12.49
C SER A 157 0.49 -15.09 -14.00
N LEU A 158 0.06 -13.97 -14.62
CA LEU A 158 0.32 -13.71 -16.03
C LEU A 158 1.80 -13.43 -16.27
N ALA A 159 2.23 -13.56 -17.52
CA ALA A 159 3.56 -13.13 -17.93
C ALA A 159 3.70 -11.61 -17.72
N GLU A 160 4.88 -11.19 -17.28
CA GLU A 160 5.21 -9.77 -17.22
C GLU A 160 5.19 -9.17 -18.65
N PRO A 161 4.61 -7.97 -18.85
CA PRO A 161 4.62 -7.34 -20.16
C PRO A 161 6.04 -7.15 -20.69
N GLU A 162 6.25 -7.46 -21.97
CA GLU A 162 7.57 -7.34 -22.60
C GLU A 162 8.03 -5.87 -22.60
N GLY A 163 9.25 -5.63 -22.14
CA GLY A 163 9.84 -4.29 -22.07
C GLY A 163 9.33 -3.41 -20.92
N ALA A 164 8.54 -3.95 -19.99
CA ALA A 164 8.01 -3.17 -18.87
C ALA A 164 9.11 -2.53 -18.02
N GLN A 165 8.96 -1.24 -17.74
CA GLN A 165 9.89 -0.48 -16.89
C GLN A 165 9.38 -0.45 -15.45
N PRO A 166 10.29 -0.42 -14.46
CA PRO A 166 9.90 -0.31 -13.06
C PRO A 166 9.26 1.05 -12.77
N THR A 167 8.24 1.09 -11.92
CA THR A 167 7.62 2.34 -11.48
C THR A 167 8.52 3.10 -10.49
N LEU A 168 8.31 4.40 -10.36
CA LEU A 168 9.05 5.21 -9.40
C LEU A 168 8.79 4.77 -7.95
N ALA A 169 7.56 4.38 -7.61
CA ALA A 169 7.23 3.85 -6.28
C ALA A 169 8.03 2.56 -5.99
N TYR A 170 8.11 1.64 -6.97
CA TYR A 170 8.92 0.43 -6.86
C TYR A 170 10.39 0.75 -6.63
N LEU A 171 10.97 1.63 -7.45
CA LEU A 171 12.37 2.05 -7.32
C LEU A 171 12.65 2.68 -5.96
N ARG A 172 11.74 3.53 -5.46
CA ARG A 172 11.84 4.15 -4.12
C ARG A 172 11.79 3.11 -3.01
N ARG A 173 10.94 2.07 -3.11
CA ARG A 173 10.91 0.96 -2.15
C ARG A 173 12.24 0.20 -2.16
N ILE A 174 12.72 -0.20 -3.33
CA ILE A 174 13.98 -0.93 -3.48
C ILE A 174 15.17 -0.13 -2.93
N ALA A 175 15.24 1.17 -3.22
CA ALA A 175 16.28 2.06 -2.71
C ALA A 175 16.31 2.14 -1.17
N ARG A 176 15.15 2.02 -0.51
CA ARG A 176 15.04 1.99 0.96
C ARG A 176 15.32 0.61 1.55
N GLN A 177 14.92 -0.44 0.84
CA GLN A 177 15.02 -1.82 1.30
C GLN A 177 16.44 -2.37 1.21
N LYS A 178 17.13 -2.16 0.09
CA LYS A 178 18.48 -2.72 -0.14
C LYS A 178 19.50 -2.37 0.95
N PRO A 179 19.63 -1.11 1.41
CA PRO A 179 20.57 -0.77 2.48
C PRO A 179 20.22 -1.46 3.81
N LYS A 180 18.91 -1.62 4.09
CA LYS A 180 18.43 -2.28 5.31
C LYS A 180 18.79 -3.77 5.30
N GLU A 181 18.55 -4.46 4.20
CA GLU A 181 18.92 -5.87 4.04
C GLU A 181 20.44 -6.06 4.08
N ALA A 182 21.20 -5.20 3.39
CA ALA A 182 22.65 -5.23 3.44
C ALA A 182 23.19 -5.04 4.87
N PHE A 183 22.58 -4.13 5.64
CA PHE A 183 22.93 -3.92 7.05
C PHE A 183 22.58 -5.12 7.92
N GLU A 184 21.40 -5.73 7.75
CA GLU A 184 20.98 -6.93 8.48
C GLU A 184 21.90 -8.12 8.18
N MET A 185 22.27 -8.33 6.92
CA MET A 185 23.22 -9.36 6.51
C MET A 185 24.60 -9.13 7.12
N TRP A 186 25.14 -7.90 7.01
CA TRP A 186 26.41 -7.55 7.64
C TRP A 186 26.37 -7.76 9.15
N TRP A 187 25.30 -7.33 9.85
CA TRP A 187 25.20 -7.49 11.29
C TRP A 187 25.18 -8.96 11.72
N SER A 188 24.50 -9.84 10.96
CA SER A 188 24.46 -11.27 11.29
C SER A 188 25.85 -11.93 11.30
N THR A 189 26.80 -11.40 10.51
CA THR A 189 28.17 -11.92 10.42
C THR A 189 29.15 -11.16 11.34
N ALA A 190 29.04 -9.83 11.40
CA ALA A 190 29.98 -8.96 12.11
C ALA A 190 29.60 -8.66 13.57
N ALA A 191 28.40 -9.07 14.04
CA ALA A 191 27.95 -8.77 15.40
C ALA A 191 28.95 -9.28 16.46
N PRO A 192 29.38 -8.43 17.41
CA PRO A 192 30.22 -8.87 18.52
C PRO A 192 29.49 -9.90 19.41
N GLU A 193 30.24 -10.79 20.05
CA GLU A 193 29.70 -11.91 20.83
C GLU A 193 28.72 -11.46 21.94
N GLN A 194 29.01 -10.32 22.57
CA GLN A 194 28.13 -9.70 23.56
C GLN A 194 26.72 -9.39 23.00
N TYR A 195 26.62 -8.93 21.75
CA TYR A 195 25.33 -8.62 21.11
C TYR A 195 24.60 -9.89 20.69
N LYS A 196 25.33 -10.94 20.29
CA LYS A 196 24.77 -12.28 20.02
C LYS A 196 24.14 -12.89 21.27
N ARG A 197 24.83 -12.82 22.41
CA ARG A 197 24.32 -13.28 23.72
C ARG A 197 23.04 -12.56 24.15
N LEU A 198 22.92 -11.28 23.84
CA LEU A 198 21.74 -10.47 24.15
C LEU A 198 20.59 -10.64 23.15
N ASN A 199 20.74 -11.51 22.15
CA ASN A 199 19.78 -11.74 21.05
C ASN A 199 19.25 -10.44 20.42
N ARG A 200 20.14 -9.44 20.28
CA ARG A 200 19.79 -8.11 19.76
C ARG A 200 19.86 -8.11 18.25
N LYS A 201 18.69 -7.96 17.61
CA LYS A 201 18.60 -7.75 16.16
C LYS A 201 19.18 -6.38 15.79
N ALA A 202 19.85 -6.32 14.64
CA ALA A 202 20.24 -5.07 14.02
C ALA A 202 18.98 -4.25 13.74
N THR A 203 18.96 -2.99 14.13
CA THR A 203 17.90 -2.05 13.75
C THR A 203 18.51 -0.80 13.14
N THR A 204 18.01 -0.42 11.97
CA THR A 204 18.27 0.90 11.36
C THR A 204 17.26 1.94 11.82
N GLY A 205 16.19 1.52 12.50
CA GLY A 205 15.18 2.39 13.10
C GLY A 205 15.51 2.78 14.54
N CYS A 206 14.82 3.81 15.03
CA CYS A 206 14.89 4.27 16.42
C CYS A 206 14.38 3.17 17.37
N PRO A 207 15.23 2.57 18.23
CA PRO A 207 14.78 1.56 19.17
C PRO A 207 13.73 2.12 20.15
N PRO A 208 12.67 1.35 20.49
CA PRO A 208 11.63 1.82 21.41
C PRO A 208 12.20 2.19 22.77
N GLU A 209 13.34 1.63 23.16
CA GLU A 209 14.01 1.97 24.41
C GLU A 209 14.46 3.44 24.48
N LEU A 210 14.62 4.14 23.36
CA LEU A 210 14.88 5.58 23.35
C LEU A 210 13.69 6.43 23.80
N SER A 211 12.50 5.84 23.91
CA SER A 211 11.33 6.50 24.51
C SER A 211 11.30 6.39 26.04
N LEU A 212 12.20 5.59 26.65
CA LEU A 212 12.24 5.43 28.11
C LEU A 212 12.65 6.73 28.81
N PRO A 213 12.18 6.97 30.05
CA PRO A 213 12.69 8.05 30.88
C PRO A 213 14.21 7.97 31.00
N ARG A 214 14.88 9.13 31.00
CA ARG A 214 16.35 9.24 30.95
C ARG A 214 17.08 8.35 31.97
N ALA A 215 16.56 8.24 33.20
CA ALA A 215 17.14 7.40 34.24
C ALA A 215 17.08 5.90 33.89
N ALA A 216 15.94 5.42 33.41
CA ALA A 216 15.78 4.02 33.00
C ALA A 216 16.63 3.70 31.76
N LEU A 217 16.68 4.62 30.79
CA LEU A 217 17.55 4.48 29.62
C LEU A 217 19.03 4.42 30.00
N HIS A 218 19.47 5.25 30.97
CA HIS A 218 20.84 5.23 31.48
C HIS A 218 21.22 3.85 32.04
N HIS A 219 20.42 3.29 32.96
CA HIS A 219 20.72 1.97 33.53
C HIS A 219 20.68 0.85 32.49
N LEU A 220 19.75 0.92 31.54
CA LEU A 220 19.66 -0.06 30.46
C LEU A 220 20.91 -0.03 29.55
N LEU A 221 21.39 1.15 29.19
CA LEU A 221 22.61 1.30 28.39
C LEU A 221 23.85 0.85 29.17
N ALA A 222 23.92 1.19 30.46
CA ALA A 222 24.98 0.73 31.35
C ALA A 222 25.03 -0.80 31.41
N ALA A 223 23.89 -1.46 31.63
CA ALA A 223 23.81 -2.93 31.66
C ALA A 223 24.18 -3.57 30.32
N ARG A 224 23.78 -2.99 29.19
CA ARG A 224 24.10 -3.52 27.84
C ARG A 224 25.55 -3.34 27.44
N SER A 225 26.16 -2.24 27.87
CA SER A 225 27.57 -1.95 27.59
C SER A 225 28.50 -2.57 28.64
N LEU A 226 27.98 -3.02 29.79
CA LEU A 226 28.75 -3.36 30.98
C LEU A 226 29.59 -2.18 31.51
N HIS A 227 29.19 -0.94 31.20
CA HIS A 227 29.80 0.28 31.69
C HIS A 227 28.83 0.93 32.68
N GLY A 228 28.98 0.57 33.95
CA GLY A 228 28.17 1.07 35.05
C GLY A 228 28.68 0.53 36.37
N ASP A 229 28.01 0.92 37.46
CA ASP A 229 28.28 0.45 38.81
C ASP A 229 27.83 -1.01 38.97
N PHE A 230 28.61 -1.92 38.39
CA PHE A 230 28.42 -3.37 38.44
C PHE A 230 29.71 -4.00 38.97
N ALA A 231 29.60 -5.11 39.70
CA ALA A 231 30.76 -5.81 40.26
C ALA A 231 31.88 -6.07 39.24
N ALA A 232 31.51 -6.53 38.04
CA ALA A 232 32.47 -6.81 36.96
C ALA A 232 33.24 -5.55 36.48
N TYR A 233 32.69 -4.35 36.59
CA TYR A 233 33.38 -3.11 36.26
C TYR A 233 34.39 -2.71 37.35
N HIS A 234 33.98 -2.80 38.61
CA HIS A 234 34.83 -2.49 39.75
C HIS A 234 35.99 -3.48 39.90
N GLU A 235 35.76 -4.77 39.63
CA GLU A 235 36.80 -5.80 39.58
C GLU A 235 37.80 -5.55 38.44
N ARG A 236 37.33 -5.11 37.26
CA ARG A 236 38.20 -4.87 36.10
C ARG A 236 39.17 -3.70 36.29
N PHE A 237 38.76 -2.68 37.04
CA PHE A 237 39.53 -1.44 37.24
C PHE A 237 40.10 -1.27 38.67
N ASP A 238 39.99 -2.31 39.50
CA ASP A 238 40.53 -2.37 40.88
C ASP A 238 40.05 -1.22 41.77
N HIS A 239 38.74 -0.95 41.75
CA HIS A 239 38.14 0.06 42.61
C HIS A 239 37.84 -0.51 44.00
N SER A 240 38.75 -0.28 44.96
CA SER A 240 38.71 -0.80 46.33
C SER A 240 37.54 -0.28 47.20
N ASP A 241 36.97 0.87 46.86
CA ASP A 241 35.98 1.57 47.70
C ASP A 241 34.53 1.37 47.21
N ALA A 242 34.33 0.54 46.19
CA ALA A 242 33.02 0.31 45.60
C ALA A 242 32.16 -0.60 46.48
N ARG A 243 30.98 -0.12 46.89
CA ARG A 243 29.99 -0.95 47.58
C ARG A 243 29.26 -1.81 46.57
N LEU A 244 29.75 -3.03 46.37
CA LEU A 244 29.07 -4.04 45.57
C LEU A 244 27.74 -4.40 46.26
N VAL A 245 26.61 -4.12 45.60
CA VAL A 245 25.27 -4.58 46.00
C VAL A 245 24.86 -5.75 45.11
#